data_AF-A0A3M2BBG6-F1
#
_entry.id   AF-A0A3M2BBG6-F1
#
_cell.length_a   1.000
_cell.length_b   1.000
_cell.length_c   1.000
_cell.angle_alpha   90.00
_cell.angle_beta   90.00
_cell.angle_gamma   90.00
#
_symmetry.space_group_name_H-M   'P 1'
#
loop_
_entity.id
_entity.type
_entity.pdbx_description
1 polymer ?
#
loop_
_entity_poly.entity_id
_entity_poly.type
_entity_poly.pdbx_seq_one_letter_code
_entity_poly.pdbx_strand_id
1 'polypeptide(L)' 'AEAVKVLDGILNGKGFLGRREPAEIRACAARGLGQVKNAAARTALEKASRTDDPVVRTAVSKALRGEEA' A
#
# COMPACT_ATOMS: atom_id res chain seq x y z
N ALA A 1 -13.29 -7.16 2.46
CA ALA A 1 -13.31 -5.70 2.70
C ALA A 1 -12.44 -5.30 3.89
N GLU A 2 -12.45 -6.06 4.98
CA GLU A 2 -11.67 -5.79 6.20
C GLU A 2 -10.15 -5.85 5.99
N ALA A 3 -9.65 -6.87 5.29
CA ALA A 3 -8.22 -6.96 4.95
C ALA A 3 -7.71 -5.73 4.17
N VAL A 4 -8.51 -5.19 3.23
CA VAL A 4 -8.17 -3.96 2.50
C VAL A 4 -8.07 -2.76 3.43
N LYS A 5 -8.97 -2.63 4.41
CA LYS A 5 -8.92 -1.54 5.39
C LYS A 5 -7.65 -1.62 6.26
N VAL A 6 -7.29 -2.82 6.70
CA VAL A 6 -6.07 -3.04 7.51
C VAL A 6 -4.83 -2.69 6.70
N LEU A 7 -4.72 -3.21 5.47
CA LEU A 7 -3.57 -2.95 4.60
C LEU A 7 -3.49 -1.48 4.15
N ASP A 8 -4.62 -0.82 3.90
CA ASP A 8 -4.67 0.63 3.63
C ASP A 8 -4.18 1.42 4.86
N GLY A 9 -4.59 1.02 6.06
CA GLY A 9 -4.09 1.61 7.31
C GLY A 9 -2.57 1.47 7.46
N ILE A 10 -2.00 0.33 7.10
CA ILE A 10 -0.55 0.11 7.14
C ILE A 10 0.16 0.94 6.06
N LEU A 11 -0.35 0.93 4.83
CA LEU A 11 0.29 1.56 3.66
C LEU A 11 0.21 3.10 3.71
N ASN A 12 -0.98 3.63 4.02
CA ASN A 12 -1.32 5.05 3.93
C ASN A 12 -1.54 5.73 5.29
N GLY A 13 -1.80 4.95 6.34
CA GLY A 13 -2.07 5.49 7.66
C GLY A 13 -0.87 6.19 8.26
N LYS A 14 -1.17 7.12 9.16
CA LYS A 14 -0.21 7.69 10.10
C LYS A 14 -0.63 7.14 11.46
N GLY A 15 0.28 6.49 12.17
CA GLY A 15 0.01 6.00 13.52
C GLY A 15 -0.31 7.16 14.50
N PHE A 16 -0.50 6.81 15.77
CA PHE A 16 -0.98 7.73 16.81
C PHE A 16 -0.16 9.03 16.99
N LEU A 17 1.09 9.07 16.55
CA LEU A 17 1.99 10.23 16.62
C LEU A 17 2.41 10.77 15.24
N GLY A 18 1.64 10.48 14.18
CA GLY A 18 2.00 10.90 12.83
C GLY A 18 3.08 10.04 12.16
N ARG A 19 3.64 9.07 12.89
CA ARG A 19 4.68 8.16 12.42
C ARG A 19 4.07 7.10 11.50
N ARG A 20 4.66 6.95 10.32
CA ARG A 20 4.29 5.87 9.38
C ARG A 20 5.03 4.59 9.75
N GLU A 21 4.46 3.47 9.35
CA GLU A 21 5.15 2.18 9.40
C GLU A 21 6.44 2.22 8.56
N PRO A 22 7.44 1.38 8.89
CA PRO A 22 8.67 1.26 8.10
C PRO A 22 8.40 0.98 6.62
N ALA A 23 9.33 1.38 5.76
CA ALA A 23 9.21 1.26 4.31
C ALA A 23 8.93 -0.19 3.87
N GLU A 24 9.58 -1.16 4.53
CA GLU A 24 9.42 -2.58 4.23
C GLU A 24 7.99 -3.06 4.52
N ILE A 25 7.45 -2.68 5.68
CA ILE A 25 6.09 -3.05 6.12
C ILE A 25 5.04 -2.44 5.18
N ARG A 26 5.24 -1.17 4.80
CA ARG A 26 4.37 -0.49 3.82
C ARG A 26 4.45 -1.14 2.45
N ALA A 27 5.64 -1.53 2.00
CA ALA A 27 5.83 -2.24 0.74
C ALA A 27 5.15 -3.62 0.75
N CYS A 28 5.22 -4.36 1.86
CA CYS A 28 4.48 -5.61 2.04
C CYS A 28 2.96 -5.39 1.96
N ALA A 29 2.45 -4.32 2.58
CA ALA A 29 1.03 -3.98 2.50
C ALA A 29 0.60 -3.63 1.07
N ALA A 30 1.44 -2.90 0.32
CA ALA A 30 1.19 -2.63 -1.10
C ALA A 30 1.06 -3.93 -1.93
N ARG A 31 1.96 -4.91 -1.71
CA ARG A 31 1.88 -6.21 -2.39
C ARG A 31 0.62 -6.98 -2.03
N GLY A 32 0.25 -6.99 -0.75
CA GLY A 32 -1.01 -7.61 -0.30
C GLY A 32 -2.23 -6.98 -0.96
N LEU A 33 -2.26 -5.64 -1.08
CA LEU A 33 -3.33 -4.93 -1.79
C LEU A 33 -3.37 -5.27 -3.28
N GLY A 34 -2.23 -5.41 -3.94
CA GLY A 34 -2.17 -5.80 -5.36
C GLY A 34 -2.58 -7.25 -5.62
N GLN A 35 -2.45 -8.15 -4.63
CA GLN A 35 -3.02 -9.51 -4.70
C GLN A 35 -4.55 -9.53 -4.57
N VAL A 36 -5.15 -8.60 -3.81
CA VAL A 36 -6.61 -8.55 -3.59
C VAL A 36 -7.38 -8.10 -4.85
N LYS A 37 -6.77 -7.30 -5.73
CA LYS A 37 -7.29 -6.93 -7.07
C LYS A 37 -8.74 -6.43 -7.12
N ASN A 38 -9.19 -5.69 -6.09
CA ASN A 38 -10.52 -5.05 -6.10
C ASN A 38 -10.42 -3.52 -6.15
N ALA A 39 -11.55 -2.85 -6.38
CA ALA A 39 -11.61 -1.39 -6.53
C ALA A 39 -11.05 -0.65 -5.30
N ALA A 40 -11.39 -1.10 -4.08
CA ALA A 40 -10.93 -0.46 -2.85
C ALA A 40 -9.40 -0.59 -2.66
N ALA A 41 -8.84 -1.75 -3.00
CA ALA A 41 -7.39 -1.97 -2.95
C ALA A 41 -6.67 -1.09 -3.99
N ARG A 42 -7.25 -0.96 -5.19
CA ARG A 42 -6.73 -0.05 -6.22
C ARG A 42 -6.73 1.40 -5.74
N THR A 43 -7.80 1.88 -5.13
CA THR A 43 -7.86 3.24 -4.54
C THR A 43 -6.80 3.45 -3.46
N ALA A 44 -6.57 2.46 -2.59
CA ALA A 44 -5.52 2.53 -1.57
C ALA A 44 -4.12 2.63 -2.19
N LEU A 45 -3.83 1.86 -3.25
CA LEU A 45 -2.58 1.93 -3.98
C LEU A 45 -2.40 3.27 -4.72
N GLU A 46 -3.44 3.77 -5.37
CA GLU A 46 -3.41 5.07 -6.05
C GLU A 46 -3.11 6.21 -5.07
N LYS A 47 -3.68 6.18 -3.87
CA LYS A 47 -3.36 7.13 -2.79
C LYS A 47 -1.87 7.08 -2.39
N ALA A 48 -1.31 5.87 -2.32
CA ALA A 48 0.09 5.64 -1.96
C ALA A 48 1.08 5.95 -3.09
N SER A 49 0.63 6.09 -4.34
CA SER A 49 1.50 6.33 -5.52
C SER A 49 2.35 7.60 -5.40
N ARG A 50 1.90 8.58 -4.61
CA ARG A 50 2.57 9.88 -4.38
C ARG A 50 3.51 9.86 -3.16
N THR A 51 3.80 8.69 -2.60
CA THR A 51 4.71 8.56 -1.45
C THR A 51 6.14 9.02 -1.82
N ASP A 52 6.76 9.83 -0.95
CA ASP A 52 8.15 10.28 -1.12
C ASP A 52 9.17 9.15 -0.95
N ASP A 53 8.76 8.07 -0.27
CA ASP A 53 9.55 6.86 -0.08
C ASP A 53 9.69 6.05 -1.38
N PRO A 54 10.92 5.91 -1.94
CA PRO A 54 11.13 5.23 -3.21
C PRO A 54 10.80 3.72 -3.15
N VAL A 55 11.04 3.05 -2.01
CA VAL A 55 10.79 1.60 -1.87
C VAL A 55 9.30 1.33 -1.95
N VAL A 56 8.52 2.11 -1.21
CA VAL A 56 7.05 1.99 -1.22
C VAL A 56 6.48 2.38 -2.58
N ARG A 57 7.03 3.43 -3.23
CA ARG A 57 6.60 3.86 -4.57
C ARG A 57 6.79 2.77 -5.62
N THR A 58 7.92 2.07 -5.59
CA THR A 58 8.19 0.94 -6.49
C THR A 58 7.22 -0.21 -6.23
N ALA A 59 7.00 -0.58 -4.96
CA ALA A 59 6.05 -1.64 -4.62
C ALA A 59 4.63 -1.31 -5.10
N VAL A 60 4.13 -0.10 -4.80
CA VAL A 60 2.81 0.37 -5.24
C VAL A 60 2.70 0.38 -6.77
N SER A 61 3.75 0.80 -7.47
CA SER A 61 3.76 0.83 -8.94
C SER A 61 3.68 -0.57 -9.53
N LYS A 62 4.36 -1.56 -8.93
CA LYS A 62 4.27 -2.98 -9.32
C LYS A 62 2.86 -3.54 -9.05
N ALA A 63 2.30 -3.22 -7.89
CA ALA A 63 0.94 -3.61 -7.50
C ALA A 63 -0.13 -3.10 -8.48
N LEU A 64 -0.03 -1.82 -8.87
CA LEU A 64 -0.96 -1.21 -9.82
C LEU A 64 -0.87 -1.81 -11.23
N ARG A 65 0.31 -2.32 -11.62
CA ARG A 65 0.52 -3.05 -12.88
C ARG A 65 0.17 -4.54 -12.79
N GLY A 66 -0.08 -5.07 -11.60
CA GLY A 66 -0.37 -6.49 -11.39
C GLY A 66 0.85 -7.40 -11.52
N GLU A 67 2.07 -6.88 -11.33
CA GLU A 67 3.35 -7.60 -11.46
C GLU A 67 3.70 -8.46 -10.22
N GLU A 68 2.77 -8.61 -9.29
CA GLU A 68 2.93 -9.41 -8.07
C GLU A 68 2.34 -10.79 -8.33
N ALA A 69 3.16 -11.63 -8.97
CA ALA A 69 2.93 -13.06 -9.16
C ALA A 69 3.73 -13.85 -8.12
#